data_AF-A0A7Y0N3S8-F1
#
_entry.id   AF-A0A7Y0N3S8-F1
#
_cell.length_a   1.000
_cell.length_b   1.000
_cell.length_c   1.000
_cell.angle_alpha   90.00
_cell.angle_beta   90.00
_cell.angle_gamma   90.00
#
_symmetry.space_group_name_H-M   'P 1'
#
loop_
_entity.id
_entity.type
_entity.pdbx_description
1 polymer ?
#
loop_
_entity_poly.entity_id
_entity_poly.type
_entity_poly.pdbx_seq_one_letter_code
_entity_poly.pdbx_strand_id
1 'polypeptide(L)'
;LQYLQILIVACIFSLGSIAVPFLLRNDNSPNLATILMVIGAIINIVLDYVFIAWMNWELTGAAIATALAQMVVTVLGVGYFFSSKAKLRLTFRELKVQLDAIPKIVLIGTSSFFMYAYGSTMVALHNALFAQYGSPLLIGAY
;
A
#
# COMPACT_ATOMS: atom_id res chain seq x y z
N LEU A 1 12.20 1.36 15.19
CA LEU A 1 11.09 0.53 15.71
C LEU A 1 9.75 1.26 15.70
N GLN A 2 9.67 2.49 16.21
CA GLN A 2 8.44 3.29 16.24
C GLN A 2 7.78 3.48 14.85
N TYR A 3 8.59 3.73 13.82
CA TYR A 3 8.14 3.78 12.42
C TYR A 3 7.39 2.50 11.98
N LEU A 4 7.98 1.33 12.22
CA LEU A 4 7.41 0.05 11.82
C LEU A 4 6.13 -0.28 12.59
N GLN A 5 6.05 0.04 13.88
CA GLN A 5 4.85 -0.21 14.68
C GLN A 5 3.62 0.49 14.12
N ILE A 6 3.76 1.75 13.70
CA ILE A 6 2.66 2.54 13.13
C ILE A 6 2.19 1.90 11.82
N LEU A 7 3.12 1.52 10.94
CA LEU A 7 2.78 0.89 9.66
C LEU A 7 2.17 -0.51 9.84
N ILE A 8 2.61 -1.28 10.83
CA ILE A 8 2.01 -2.59 11.17
C ILE A 8 0.56 -2.41 11.62
N VAL A 9 0.27 -1.41 12.46
CA VAL A 9 -1.12 -1.12 12.87
C VAL A 9 -1.96 -0.66 11.67
N ALA A 10 -1.37 0.11 10.75
CA ALA A 10 -2.02 0.56 9.52
C ALA A 10 -2.07 -0.49 8.40
N CYS A 11 -1.60 -1.72 8.64
CA CYS A 11 -1.35 -2.70 7.57
C CYS A 11 -2.58 -3.02 6.70
N ILE A 12 -3.79 -2.98 7.27
CA ILE A 12 -5.02 -3.21 6.52
C ILE A 12 -5.23 -2.15 5.42
N PHE A 13 -4.87 -0.89 5.71
CA PHE A 13 -4.93 0.20 4.74
C PHE A 13 -3.77 0.15 3.76
N SER A 14 -2.59 -0.30 4.19
CA SER A 14 -1.47 -0.53 3.28
C SER A 14 -1.83 -1.58 2.23
N LEU A 15 -2.34 -2.74 2.68
CA LEU A 15 -2.80 -3.83 1.80
C LEU A 15 -3.97 -3.37 0.91
N GLY A 16 -4.92 -2.63 1.49
CA GLY A 16 -6.03 -2.04 0.75
C GLY A 16 -5.54 -1.10 -0.38
N SER A 17 -4.59 -0.21 -0.08
CA SER A 17 -4.07 0.76 -1.04
C SER A 17 -3.32 0.10 -2.20
N ILE A 18 -2.75 -1.09 -1.98
CA ILE A 18 -2.12 -1.92 -3.01
C ILE A 18 -3.19 -2.65 -3.83
N ALA A 19 -4.15 -3.30 -3.17
CA ALA A 19 -5.15 -4.15 -3.82
C ALA A 19 -6.19 -3.36 -4.64
N VAL A 20 -6.68 -2.25 -4.10
CA VAL A 20 -7.78 -1.47 -4.67
C VAL A 20 -7.48 -0.96 -6.09
N PRO A 21 -6.31 -0.39 -6.41
CA PRO A 21 -5.95 -0.04 -7.78
C PRO A 21 -5.98 -1.21 -8.77
N PHE A 22 -5.60 -2.43 -8.34
CA PHE A 22 -5.73 -3.63 -9.19
C PHE A 22 -7.20 -4.00 -9.41
N LEU A 23 -8.03 -3.93 -8.37
CA LEU A 23 -9.47 -4.18 -8.49
C LEU A 23 -10.14 -3.19 -9.44
N LEU A 24 -9.80 -1.90 -9.34
CA LEU A 24 -10.33 -0.85 -10.22
C LEU A 24 -9.93 -1.04 -11.68
N ARG A 25 -8.70 -1.49 -11.93
CA ARG A 25 -8.24 -1.86 -13.28
C ARG A 25 -9.02 -3.06 -13.81
N ASN A 26 -9.26 -4.07 -12.98
CA ASN A 26 -10.08 -5.23 -13.33
C ASN A 26 -11.56 -4.85 -13.58
N ASP A 27 -12.06 -3.78 -12.95
CA ASP A 27 -13.39 -3.22 -13.21
C ASP A 27 -13.47 -2.38 -14.52
N ASN A 28 -12.39 -2.35 -15.32
CA ASN A 28 -12.22 -1.50 -16.50
C ASN A 28 -12.26 0.02 -16.19
N SER A 29 -11.81 0.41 -15.00
CA SER A 29 -11.66 1.81 -14.58
C SER A 29 -10.18 2.17 -14.30
N PRO A 30 -9.25 1.97 -15.24
CA PRO A 30 -7.82 2.22 -15.01
C PRO A 30 -7.50 3.70 -14.75
N ASN A 31 -8.24 4.62 -15.38
CA ASN A 31 -8.06 6.07 -15.15
C ASN A 31 -8.38 6.45 -13.70
N LEU A 32 -9.43 5.84 -13.13
CA LEU A 32 -9.77 6.08 -11.73
C LEU A 32 -8.71 5.52 -10.79
N ALA A 33 -8.15 4.34 -11.09
CA ALA A 33 -7.04 3.78 -10.32
C ALA A 33 -5.85 4.76 -10.28
N THR A 34 -5.47 5.32 -11.43
CA THR A 34 -4.39 6.32 -11.52
C THR A 34 -4.72 7.59 -10.75
N ILE A 35 -5.94 8.12 -10.87
CA ILE A 35 -6.37 9.33 -10.14
C ILE A 35 -6.27 9.11 -8.62
N LEU A 36 -6.73 7.96 -8.12
CA LEU A 36 -6.62 7.65 -6.69
C LEU A 36 -5.16 7.56 -6.22
N MET A 37 -4.29 6.94 -7.01
CA MET A 37 -2.86 6.89 -6.70
C MET A 37 -2.23 8.30 -6.63
N VAL A 38 -2.60 9.19 -7.57
CA VAL A 38 -2.15 10.58 -7.56
C VAL A 38 -2.67 11.33 -6.34
N ILE A 39 -3.95 11.16 -5.99
CA ILE A 39 -4.52 11.76 -4.77
C ILE A 39 -3.76 11.28 -3.53
N GLY A 40 -3.50 9.98 -3.42
CA GLY A 40 -2.72 9.41 -2.32
C GLY A 40 -1.32 10.00 -2.23
N ALA A 41 -0.62 10.12 -3.36
CA ALA A 41 0.71 10.72 -3.42
C ALA A 41 0.71 12.19 -2.98
N ILE A 42 -0.25 12.99 -3.46
CA ILE A 42 -0.38 14.41 -3.07
C ILE A 42 -0.66 14.52 -1.57
N ILE A 43 -1.59 13.73 -1.03
CA ILE A 43 -1.90 13.72 0.40
C ILE A 43 -0.65 13.35 1.21
N ASN A 44 0.09 12.33 0.78
CA ASN A 44 1.31 11.91 1.45
C ASN A 44 2.36 13.03 1.48
N ILE A 45 2.65 13.66 0.34
CA ILE A 45 3.61 14.77 0.24
C ILE A 45 3.21 15.95 1.15
N VAL A 46 1.93 16.34 1.12
CA VAL A 46 1.44 17.45 1.95
C VAL A 46 1.54 17.10 3.43
N LEU A 47 1.16 15.89 3.83
CA LEU A 47 1.23 15.45 5.23
C LEU A 47 2.67 15.27 5.70
N ASP A 48 3.59 14.80 4.85
CA ASP A 48 5.01 14.73 5.17
C ASP A 48 5.57 16.12 5.48
N TYR A 49 5.24 17.13 4.66
CA TYR A 49 5.65 18.50 4.97
C TYR A 49 5.10 18.98 6.32
N VAL A 50 3.82 18.73 6.59
CA VAL A 50 3.19 19.15 7.86
C VAL A 50 3.81 18.42 9.05
N PHE A 51 3.90 17.09 9.02
CA PHE A 51 4.34 16.32 10.19
C PHE A 51 5.86 16.34 10.39
N ILE A 52 6.63 16.34 9.30
CA ILE A 52 8.09 16.33 9.39
C ILE A 52 8.62 17.75 9.54
N ALA A 53 8.30 18.66 8.62
CA ALA A 53 8.93 19.99 8.59
C ALA A 53 8.30 20.98 9.59
N TRP A 54 6.97 20.98 9.73
CA TRP A 54 6.30 21.92 10.63
C TRP A 54 6.21 21.39 12.07
N MET A 55 5.82 20.12 12.26
CA MET A 55 5.66 19.52 13.58
C MET A 55 6.92 18.84 14.14
N ASN A 56 7.97 18.66 13.34
CA ASN A 56 9.24 18.03 13.74
C ASN A 56 9.07 16.61 14.33
N TRP A 57 8.13 15.82 13.79
CA TRP A 57 7.87 14.44 14.26
C TRP A 57 8.77 13.39 13.60
N GLU A 58 9.71 13.81 12.75
CA GLU A 58 10.70 12.96 12.08
C GLU A 58 10.07 11.69 11.46
N LEU A 59 10.64 10.51 11.73
CA LEU A 59 10.15 9.21 11.25
C LEU A 59 8.71 8.92 11.68
N THR A 60 8.31 9.33 12.88
CA THR A 60 6.92 9.10 13.35
C THR A 60 5.94 9.86 12.47
N GLY A 61 6.26 11.11 12.11
CA GLY A 61 5.48 11.91 11.18
C GLY A 61 5.35 11.25 9.81
N ALA A 62 6.46 10.78 9.24
CA ALA A 62 6.48 10.09 7.95
C ALA A 62 5.61 8.83 7.92
N ALA A 63 5.65 8.02 8.99
CA ALA A 63 4.81 6.82 9.11
C ALA A 63 3.32 7.15 9.14
N ILE A 64 2.93 8.19 9.91
CA ILE A 64 1.53 8.62 10.04
C ILE A 64 1.02 9.20 8.72
N ALA A 65 1.82 10.06 8.06
CA ALA A 65 1.49 10.62 6.75
C ALA A 65 1.24 9.50 5.71
N THR A 66 2.11 8.49 5.69
CA THR A 66 1.99 7.33 4.81
C THR A 66 0.72 6.53 5.10
N ALA A 67 0.46 6.22 6.37
CA ALA A 67 -0.72 5.47 6.80
C ALA A 67 -2.02 6.18 6.44
N LEU A 68 -2.09 7.51 6.64
CA LEU A 68 -3.27 8.31 6.32
C LEU A 68 -3.51 8.40 4.80
N ALA A 69 -2.45 8.61 4.01
CA ALA A 69 -2.57 8.61 2.55
C ALA A 69 -3.10 7.26 2.03
N GLN A 70 -2.56 6.14 2.51
CA GLN A 70 -3.02 4.79 2.16
C GLN A 70 -4.45 4.52 2.61
N MET A 71 -4.84 5.02 3.79
CA MET A 71 -6.22 4.95 4.28
C MET A 71 -7.17 5.68 3.34
N VAL A 72 -6.85 6.90 2.91
CA VAL A 72 -7.68 7.66 1.98
C VAL A 72 -7.84 6.92 0.65
N VAL A 73 -6.75 6.42 0.06
CA VAL A 73 -6.80 5.64 -1.19
C VAL A 73 -7.70 4.42 -1.04
N THR A 74 -7.54 3.67 0.06
CA THR A 74 -8.33 2.48 0.35
C THR A 74 -9.81 2.81 0.50
N VAL A 75 -10.15 3.79 1.33
CA VAL A 75 -11.53 4.18 1.63
C VAL A 75 -12.23 4.70 0.37
N LEU A 76 -11.58 5.57 -0.40
CA LEU A 76 -12.17 6.12 -1.64
C LEU A 76 -12.38 5.04 -2.69
N GLY A 77 -11.40 4.15 -2.89
CA GLY A 77 -11.53 3.13 -3.93
C GLY A 77 -12.44 1.96 -3.52
N VAL A 78 -12.51 1.58 -2.24
CA VAL A 78 -13.56 0.67 -1.75
C VAL A 78 -14.93 1.34 -1.89
N GLY A 79 -15.06 2.62 -1.52
CA GLY A 79 -16.29 3.40 -1.66
C GLY A 79 -16.79 3.49 -3.11
N TYR A 80 -15.89 3.53 -4.10
CA TYR A 80 -16.26 3.49 -5.51
C TYR A 80 -17.06 2.22 -5.86
N PHE A 81 -16.72 1.06 -5.32
CA PHE A 81 -17.43 -0.19 -5.60
C PHE A 81 -18.86 -0.21 -5.08
N PHE A 82 -19.20 0.63 -4.10
CA PHE A 82 -20.58 0.84 -3.63
C PHE A 82 -21.32 1.93 -4.43
N SER A 83 -20.65 2.61 -5.36
CA SER A 83 -21.25 3.67 -6.17
C SER A 83 -21.90 3.13 -7.43
N SER A 84 -22.82 3.91 -8.01
CA SER A 84 -23.47 3.58 -9.29
C SER A 84 -22.50 3.57 -10.48
N LYS A 85 -21.28 4.11 -10.33
CA LYS A 85 -20.26 4.19 -11.38
C LYS A 85 -19.47 2.89 -11.54
N ALA A 86 -19.46 2.03 -10.52
CA ALA A 86 -18.79 0.73 -10.60
C ALA A 86 -19.55 -0.22 -11.53
N LYS A 87 -18.81 -0.97 -12.35
CA LYS A 87 -19.41 -2.06 -13.15
C LYS A 87 -19.72 -3.24 -12.22
N LEU A 88 -18.74 -3.62 -11.40
CA LEU A 88 -18.92 -4.53 -10.29
C LEU A 88 -19.47 -3.75 -9.08
N ARG A 89 -20.79 -3.65 -8.97
CA ARG A 89 -21.42 -3.01 -7.82
C ARG A 89 -21.43 -3.97 -6.64
N LEU A 90 -20.81 -3.55 -5.54
CA LEU A 90 -20.86 -4.29 -4.29
C LEU A 90 -22.09 -3.90 -3.49
N THR A 91 -22.88 -4.89 -3.10
CA THR A 91 -23.94 -4.74 -2.11
C THR A 91 -23.53 -5.46 -0.83
N PHE A 92 -23.85 -4.91 0.34
CA PHE A 92 -23.58 -5.59 1.63
C PHE A 92 -24.16 -7.01 1.72
N ARG A 93 -25.24 -7.30 0.99
CA ARG A 93 -25.86 -8.64 0.91
C ARG A 93 -25.03 -9.67 0.13
N GLU A 94 -24.15 -9.21 -0.75
CA GLU A 94 -23.32 -10.03 -1.64
C GLU A 94 -21.91 -10.26 -1.09
N LEU A 95 -21.54 -9.55 -0.01
CA LEU A 95 -20.30 -9.77 0.74
C LEU A 95 -20.38 -11.07 1.56
N LYS A 96 -20.34 -12.20 0.87
CA LYS A 96 -20.32 -13.54 1.46
C LYS A 96 -18.97 -14.19 1.22
N VAL A 97 -18.38 -14.74 2.27
CA VAL A 97 -17.14 -15.51 2.17
C VAL A 97 -17.45 -16.81 1.42
N GLN A 98 -16.82 -16.99 0.27
CA GLN A 98 -16.89 -18.25 -0.49
C GLN A 98 -15.61 -19.05 -0.22
N LEU A 99 -15.70 -20.05 0.65
CA LEU A 99 -14.55 -20.87 1.05
C LEU A 99 -13.90 -21.58 -0.15
N ASP A 100 -14.70 -21.96 -1.15
CA ASP A 100 -14.24 -22.63 -2.38
C ASP A 100 -13.38 -21.71 -3.28
N ALA A 101 -13.52 -20.39 -3.14
CA ALA A 101 -12.75 -19.41 -3.89
C ALA A 101 -11.35 -19.17 -3.26
N ILE A 102 -11.20 -19.37 -1.95
CA ILE A 102 -9.96 -19.13 -1.21
C ILE A 102 -8.75 -19.86 -1.82
N PRO A 103 -8.77 -21.19 -2.05
CA PRO A 103 -7.59 -21.89 -2.58
C PRO A 103 -7.21 -21.40 -3.98
N LYS A 104 -8.18 -20.99 -4.81
CA LYS A 104 -7.91 -20.43 -6.15
C LYS A 104 -7.22 -19.07 -6.05
N ILE A 105 -7.71 -18.19 -5.16
CA ILE A 105 -7.12 -16.87 -4.92
C ILE A 105 -5.69 -17.03 -4.37
N VAL A 106 -5.50 -17.91 -3.39
CA VAL A 106 -4.19 -18.19 -2.80
C VAL A 106 -3.22 -18.70 -3.87
N LEU A 107 -3.63 -19.69 -4.69
CA LEU A 107 -2.77 -20.25 -5.74
C LEU A 107 -2.30 -19.19 -6.75
N ILE A 108 -3.19 -18.30 -7.17
CA ILE A 108 -2.84 -17.18 -8.08
C ILE A 108 -1.91 -16.18 -7.36
N GLY A 109 -2.20 -15.86 -6.10
CA GLY A 109 -1.42 -14.94 -5.29
C GLY A 109 -0.02 -15.44 -4.95
N THR A 110 0.18 -16.75 -4.84
CA THR A 110 1.47 -17.38 -4.49
C THR A 110 2.60 -16.96 -5.43
N SER A 111 2.32 -16.86 -6.73
CA SER A 111 3.33 -16.41 -7.71
C SER A 111 3.80 -14.97 -7.43
N SER A 112 2.84 -14.06 -7.20
CA SER A 112 3.15 -12.67 -6.84
C SER A 112 3.88 -12.57 -5.50
N PHE A 113 3.47 -13.40 -4.52
CA PHE A 113 4.15 -13.46 -3.23
C PHE A 113 5.64 -13.81 -3.38
N PHE A 114 5.98 -14.87 -4.12
CA PHE A 114 7.38 -15.24 -4.32
C PHE A 114 8.16 -14.18 -5.10
N MET A 115 7.54 -13.52 -6.07
CA MET A 115 8.18 -12.41 -6.79
C MET A 115 8.56 -11.26 -5.84
N TYR A 116 7.63 -10.81 -4.98
CA TYR A 116 7.91 -9.76 -4.00
C TYR A 116 8.87 -10.21 -2.88
N ALA A 117 8.73 -11.46 -2.41
CA ALA A 117 9.63 -12.03 -1.40
C ALA A 117 11.07 -12.13 -1.91
N TYR A 118 11.25 -12.56 -3.16
CA TYR A 118 12.56 -12.58 -3.82
C TYR A 118 13.17 -11.17 -3.89
N GLY A 119 12.42 -10.19 -4.41
CA GLY A 119 12.90 -8.81 -4.48
C GLY A 119 13.26 -8.23 -3.11
N SER A 120 12.39 -8.43 -2.10
CA SER A 120 12.64 -7.97 -0.74
C SER A 120 13.86 -8.63 -0.10
N THR A 121 14.07 -9.94 -0.34
CA THR A 121 15.23 -10.66 0.18
C THR A 121 16.51 -10.17 -0.49
N MET A 122 16.48 -9.94 -1.81
CA MET A 122 17.61 -9.40 -2.54
C MET A 122 18.01 -8.01 -2.02
N VAL A 123 17.06 -7.10 -1.84
CA VAL A 123 17.31 -5.76 -1.27
C VAL A 123 17.87 -5.87 0.15
N ALA A 124 17.28 -6.73 1.00
CA ALA A 124 17.77 -6.92 2.37
C ALA A 124 19.21 -7.44 2.43
N LEU A 125 19.56 -8.41 1.56
CA LEU A 125 20.92 -8.94 1.46
C LEU A 125 21.91 -7.88 0.98
N HIS A 126 21.57 -7.09 -0.05
CA HIS A 126 22.43 -6.01 -0.51
C HIS A 126 22.66 -4.97 0.60
N ASN A 127 21.60 -4.53 1.27
CA ASN A 127 21.71 -3.59 2.38
C ASN A 127 22.54 -4.15 3.55
N ALA A 128 22.44 -5.44 3.84
CA ALA A 128 23.26 -6.10 4.85
C ALA A 128 24.75 -6.12 4.46
N LEU A 129 25.06 -6.43 3.19
CA LEU A 129 26.43 -6.40 2.67
C LEU A 129 27.00 -4.98 2.64
N PHE A 130 26.21 -3.96 2.28
CA PHE A 130 26.63 -2.56 2.35
C PHE A 130 26.85 -2.09 3.78
N ALA A 131 26.07 -2.57 4.75
CA ALA A 131 26.29 -2.29 6.15
C ALA A 131 27.59 -2.93 6.68
N GLN A 132 27.94 -4.13 6.19
CA GLN A 132 29.12 -4.86 6.65
C GLN A 132 30.41 -4.40 5.97
N TYR A 133 30.38 -4.15 4.66
CA TYR A 133 31.57 -3.90 3.84
C TYR A 133 31.62 -2.50 3.20
N GLY A 134 30.52 -1.75 3.29
CA GLY A 134 30.37 -0.44 2.67
C GLY A 134 30.31 0.69 3.69
N SER A 135 29.50 1.70 3.40
CA SER A 135 29.27 2.85 4.25
C SER A 135 27.78 3.20 4.31
N PRO A 136 27.32 3.97 5.31
CA PRO A 136 25.95 4.46 5.37
C PRO A 136 25.52 5.22 4.10
N LEU A 137 26.47 5.86 3.41
CA LEU A 137 26.22 6.54 2.14
C LEU A 137 25.85 5.55 1.03
N LEU A 138 26.50 4.38 0.98
CA LEU A 138 26.18 3.33 0.00
C LEU A 138 24.79 2.72 0.26
N ILE A 139 24.39 2.60 1.53
CA ILE A 139 23.03 2.17 1.89
C ILE A 139 21.99 3.20 1.44
N GLY A 140 22.27 4.50 1.61
CA GLY A 140 21.34 5.56 1.21
C GLY A 140 21.24 5.79 -0.31
N ALA A 141 22.24 5.33 -1.08
CA ALA A 141 22.29 5.48 -2.54
C ALA A 141 21.63 4.30 -3.30
N TYR A 142 21.43 3.17 -2.63
CA TYR A 142 20.79 1.96 -3.17
C TYR A 142 19.28 1.98 -2.91
#